data_AF-A0A0F8UA66-F1
#
_entry.id   AF-A0A0F8UA66-F1
#
_cell.length_a   1.000
_cell.length_b   1.000
_cell.length_c   1.000
_cell.angle_alpha   90.00
_cell.angle_beta   90.00
_cell.angle_gamma   90.00
#
_symmetry.space_group_name_H-M   'P 1'
#
loop_
_entity.id
_entity.type
_entity.pdbx_description
1 polymer ?
#
loop_
_entity_poly.entity_id
_entity_poly.type
_entity_poly.pdbx_seq_one_letter_code
_entity_poly.pdbx_strand_id
1 'polypeptide(L)'
;SMTALRDHNVEIAEDVIQRDDDVDRFYLLSVRQLKASIEDIELSEKIGIRHPRECLGYRLITKSIERVGDHAVRIARNVLKMDSGISADDPIFKMAELSQKVFESSIYSMQEEDLQAINKIVVEAKKVSQFGVSLETKGEDGSGNIELSMVLESLRRVSEYSADIAEVALNMNIKQV
;
A
#
# COMPACT_ATOMS: atom_id res chain seq x y z
N SER A 1 8.84 -7.55 -4.45
CA SER A 1 8.11 -8.83 -4.42
C SER A 1 8.55 -9.62 -3.20
N MET A 2 7.63 -10.25 -2.46
CA MET A 2 7.98 -11.15 -1.34
C MET A 2 8.78 -12.38 -1.78
N THR A 3 8.76 -12.72 -3.07
CA THR A 3 9.65 -13.73 -3.66
C THR A 3 11.13 -13.40 -3.43
N ALA A 4 11.51 -12.12 -3.48
CA ALA A 4 12.89 -11.70 -3.23
C ALA A 4 13.33 -12.03 -1.79
N LEU A 5 12.43 -11.86 -0.82
CA LEU A 5 12.69 -12.21 0.58
C LEU A 5 12.78 -13.72 0.80
N ARG A 6 11.88 -14.50 0.19
CA ARG A 6 11.86 -15.96 0.33
C ARG A 6 13.11 -16.61 -0.25
N ASP A 7 13.43 -16.25 -1.49
CA ASP A 7 14.46 -16.94 -2.27
C ASP A 7 15.82 -16.21 -2.22
N HIS A 8 15.92 -15.13 -1.43
CA HIS A 8 17.06 -14.20 -1.41
C HIS A 8 17.45 -13.72 -2.82
N ASN A 9 16.45 -13.45 -3.65
CA ASN A 9 16.68 -13.06 -5.03
C ASN A 9 16.95 -11.55 -5.11
N VAL A 10 18.23 -11.20 -5.12
CA VAL A 10 18.73 -9.82 -5.19
C VAL A 10 18.32 -9.12 -6.50
N GLU A 11 18.27 -9.83 -7.63
CA GLU A 11 17.87 -9.26 -8.92
C GLU A 11 16.41 -8.78 -8.88
N ILE A 12 15.51 -9.57 -8.28
CA ILE A 12 14.11 -9.17 -8.08
C ILE A 12 14.01 -7.98 -7.10
N ALA A 13 14.87 -7.93 -6.08
CA ALA A 13 14.89 -6.78 -5.16
C ALA A 13 15.34 -5.49 -5.86
N GLU A 14 16.40 -5.56 -6.69
CA GLU A 14 16.87 -4.44 -7.48
C GLU A 14 15.84 -3.96 -8.52
N ASP A 15 15.17 -4.89 -9.22
CA ASP A 15 14.08 -4.56 -10.16
C ASP A 15 12.93 -3.82 -9.46
N VAL A 16 12.56 -4.22 -8.24
CA VAL A 16 11.54 -3.50 -7.44
C VAL A 16 11.99 -2.08 -7.12
N ILE A 17 13.27 -1.88 -6.76
CA ILE A 17 13.82 -0.55 -6.46
C ILE A 17 13.84 0.32 -7.71
N GLN A 18 14.20 -0.23 -8.87
CA GLN A 18 14.23 0.52 -10.14
C GLN A 18 12.84 0.92 -10.63
N ARG A 19 11.83 0.07 -10.42
CA ARG A 19 10.44 0.37 -10.83
C ARG A 19 9.76 1.44 -9.98
N ASP A 20 10.32 1.78 -8.83
CA ASP A 20 9.78 2.84 -7.98
C ASP A 20 9.83 4.22 -8.65
N ASP A 21 10.82 4.45 -9.51
CA ASP A 21 10.91 5.66 -10.32
C ASP A 21 9.66 5.86 -11.20
N ASP A 22 9.06 4.76 -11.69
CA ASP A 22 7.82 4.80 -12.45
C ASP A 22 6.62 5.12 -11.53
N VAL A 23 6.57 4.56 -10.32
CA VAL A 23 5.51 4.83 -9.33
C VAL A 23 5.52 6.31 -8.94
N ASP A 24 6.70 6.86 -8.65
CA ASP A 24 6.90 8.29 -8.37
C ASP A 24 6.46 9.18 -9.54
N ARG A 25 6.83 8.78 -10.76
CA ARG A 25 6.44 9.49 -11.97
C ARG A 25 4.93 9.47 -12.17
N PHE A 26 4.27 8.34 -11.92
CA PHE A 26 2.81 8.23 -11.99
C PHE A 26 2.15 9.09 -10.91
N TYR A 27 2.67 9.12 -9.68
CA TYR A 27 2.17 10.03 -8.65
C TYR A 27 2.23 11.50 -9.10
N LEU A 28 3.37 11.95 -9.61
CA LEU A 28 3.52 13.32 -10.12
C LEU A 28 2.60 13.61 -11.30
N LEU A 29 2.43 12.65 -12.22
CA LEU A 29 1.52 12.77 -13.35
C LEU A 29 0.07 12.91 -12.89
N SER A 30 -0.39 12.04 -11.99
CA SER A 30 -1.73 12.08 -11.41
C SER A 30 -1.98 13.43 -10.73
N VAL A 31 -1.04 13.93 -9.93
CA VAL A 31 -1.17 15.26 -9.31
C VAL A 31 -1.31 16.38 -10.34
N ARG A 32 -0.55 16.34 -11.45
CA ARG A 32 -0.68 17.33 -12.52
C ARG A 32 -2.04 17.26 -13.21
N GLN A 33 -2.53 16.05 -13.50
CA GLN A 33 -3.84 15.84 -14.11
C GLN A 33 -4.97 16.33 -13.20
N LEU A 34 -4.92 16.01 -11.90
CA LEU A 34 -5.88 16.50 -10.91
C LEU A 34 -5.88 18.02 -10.79
N LYS A 35 -4.72 18.67 -10.92
CA LYS A 35 -4.66 20.14 -10.92
C LYS A 35 -5.27 20.73 -12.18
N ALA A 36 -4.94 20.18 -13.35
CA ALA A 36 -5.44 20.67 -14.62
C ALA A 36 -6.97 20.49 -14.74
N SER A 37 -7.52 19.38 -14.23
CA SER A 37 -8.97 19.12 -14.26
C SER A 37 -9.81 20.07 -13.40
N ILE A 38 -9.19 20.82 -12.48
CA ILE A 38 -9.92 21.85 -11.71
C ILE A 38 -10.29 23.05 -12.59
N GLU A 39 -9.43 23.37 -13.58
CA GLU A 39 -9.59 24.54 -14.46
C GLU A 39 -10.22 24.16 -15.81
N ASP A 40 -10.01 22.93 -16.27
CA ASP A 40 -10.45 22.42 -17.57
C ASP A 40 -11.57 21.38 -17.42
N ILE A 41 -12.79 21.78 -17.77
CA ILE A 41 -14.00 20.93 -17.70
C ILE A 41 -13.91 19.75 -18.68
N GLU A 42 -13.40 19.96 -19.89
CA GLU A 42 -13.27 18.89 -20.90
C GLU A 42 -12.29 17.82 -20.41
N LEU A 43 -11.17 18.25 -19.81
CA LEU A 43 -10.23 17.34 -19.18
C LEU A 43 -10.86 16.60 -17.99
N SER A 44 -11.60 17.31 -17.12
CA SER A 44 -12.28 16.72 -15.96
C SER A 44 -13.20 15.57 -16.36
N GLU A 45 -14.05 15.80 -17.37
CA GLU A 45 -14.96 14.77 -17.90
C GLU A 45 -14.19 13.59 -18.49
N LYS A 46 -13.13 13.86 -19.26
CA LYS A 46 -12.30 12.82 -19.91
C LYS A 46 -11.61 11.89 -18.92
N ILE A 47 -11.21 12.39 -17.76
CA ILE A 47 -10.56 11.58 -16.72
C ILE A 47 -11.53 11.07 -15.64
N GLY A 48 -12.84 11.31 -15.81
CA GLY A 48 -13.88 10.77 -14.94
C GLY A 48 -14.09 11.52 -13.63
N ILE A 49 -13.61 12.77 -13.51
CA ILE A 49 -13.87 13.63 -12.35
C ILE A 49 -15.18 14.38 -12.57
N ARG A 50 -16.19 14.10 -11.74
CA ARG A 50 -17.53 14.69 -11.88
C ARG A 50 -17.62 16.04 -11.18
N HIS A 51 -16.95 16.17 -10.04
CA HIS A 51 -16.85 17.42 -9.30
C HIS A 51 -15.41 17.77 -8.91
N PRO A 52 -14.99 19.05 -9.00
CA PRO A 52 -13.63 19.47 -8.61
C PRO A 52 -13.22 19.06 -7.19
N ARG A 53 -14.20 18.89 -6.29
CA ARG A 53 -13.96 18.44 -4.90
C ARG A 53 -13.41 17.01 -4.82
N GLU A 54 -13.73 16.14 -5.78
CA GLU A 54 -13.19 14.78 -5.86
C GLU A 54 -11.67 14.76 -6.04
N CYS A 55 -11.09 15.83 -6.63
CA CYS A 55 -9.65 15.98 -6.76
C CYS A 55 -8.93 15.92 -5.40
N LEU A 56 -9.58 16.36 -4.32
CA LEU A 56 -9.01 16.30 -2.96
C LEU A 56 -8.85 14.85 -2.50
N GLY A 57 -9.86 14.01 -2.75
CA GLY A 57 -9.83 12.59 -2.38
C GLY A 57 -8.88 11.79 -3.26
N TYR A 58 -8.96 11.93 -4.58
CA TYR A 58 -8.01 11.27 -5.50
C TYR A 58 -6.56 11.68 -5.23
N ARG A 59 -6.33 12.92 -4.80
CA ARG A 59 -5.00 13.38 -4.40
C ARG A 59 -4.47 12.61 -3.19
N LEU A 60 -5.30 12.35 -2.18
CA LEU A 60 -4.92 11.57 -1.00
C LEU A 60 -4.71 10.10 -1.37
N ILE A 61 -5.63 9.50 -2.13
CA ILE A 61 -5.52 8.11 -2.60
C ILE A 61 -4.22 7.90 -3.38
N THR A 62 -3.91 8.77 -4.35
CA THR A 62 -2.68 8.66 -5.15
C THR A 62 -1.44 8.73 -4.26
N LYS A 63 -1.43 9.56 -3.22
CA LYS A 63 -0.31 9.61 -2.27
C LYS A 63 -0.21 8.34 -1.41
N SER A 64 -1.33 7.76 -1.00
CA SER A 64 -1.33 6.48 -0.27
C SER A 64 -0.81 5.33 -1.13
N ILE A 65 -1.14 5.29 -2.43
CA ILE A 65 -0.61 4.30 -3.38
C ILE A 65 0.92 4.45 -3.53
N GLU A 66 1.42 5.66 -3.69
CA GLU A 66 2.88 5.89 -3.77
C GLU A 66 3.59 5.47 -2.48
N ARG A 67 3.00 5.73 -1.30
CA ARG A 67 3.54 5.25 -0.02
C ARG A 67 3.57 3.73 0.09
N VAL A 68 2.61 3.03 -0.51
CA VAL A 68 2.65 1.56 -0.62
C VAL A 68 3.85 1.14 -1.48
N GLY A 69 4.12 1.84 -2.57
CA GLY A 69 5.33 1.69 -3.39
C GLY A 69 6.63 1.88 -2.59
N ASP A 70 6.74 2.99 -1.85
CA ASP A 70 7.87 3.28 -0.95
C ASP A 70 8.14 2.12 0.02
N HIS A 71 7.08 1.51 0.57
CA HIS A 71 7.22 0.37 1.47
C HIS A 71 7.62 -0.92 0.77
N ALA A 72 7.19 -1.14 -0.48
CA ALA A 72 7.70 -2.23 -1.30
C ALA A 72 9.22 -2.08 -1.55
N VAL A 73 9.69 -0.86 -1.80
CA VAL A 73 11.13 -0.55 -1.91
C VAL A 73 11.87 -0.75 -0.60
N ARG A 74 11.29 -0.33 0.53
CA ARG A 74 11.90 -0.57 1.85
C ARG A 74 12.08 -2.06 2.12
N ILE A 75 11.10 -2.89 1.76
CA ILE A 75 11.23 -4.35 1.85
C ILE A 75 12.39 -4.83 0.98
N ALA A 76 12.43 -4.44 -0.29
CA ALA A 76 13.51 -4.82 -1.21
C ALA A 76 14.90 -4.40 -0.72
N ARG A 77 15.06 -3.17 -0.21
CA ARG A 77 16.31 -2.68 0.36
C ARG A 77 16.76 -3.44 1.60
N ASN A 78 15.82 -3.96 2.40
CA ASN A 78 16.15 -4.82 3.54
C ASN A 78 16.57 -6.21 3.08
N VAL A 79 15.94 -6.78 2.04
CA VAL A 79 16.38 -8.04 1.42
C VAL A 79 17.84 -7.95 0.97
N LEU A 80 18.26 -6.85 0.34
CA LEU A 80 19.65 -6.64 -0.09
C LEU A 80 20.67 -6.56 1.05
N LYS A 81 20.24 -6.33 2.29
CA LYS A 81 21.10 -6.27 3.48
C LYS A 81 21.18 -7.59 4.23
N MET A 82 20.27 -8.52 3.94
CA MET A 82 20.26 -9.84 4.55
C MET A 82 21.29 -10.75 3.89
N ASP A 83 21.76 -11.76 4.62
CA ASP A 83 22.72 -12.74 4.07
C ASP A 83 22.02 -13.93 3.38
N SER A 84 20.74 -14.14 3.65
CA SER A 84 19.97 -15.27 3.14
C SER A 84 18.46 -15.00 3.17
N GLY A 85 17.71 -15.89 2.54
CA GLY A 85 16.26 -15.82 2.46
C GLY A 85 15.61 -16.38 3.71
N ILE A 86 14.28 -16.37 3.72
CA ILE A 86 13.49 -16.85 4.85
C ILE A 86 12.68 -18.07 4.43
N SER A 87 12.54 -19.02 5.36
CA SER A 87 11.70 -20.20 5.17
C SER A 87 10.30 -19.80 4.70
N ALA A 88 9.78 -20.48 3.68
CA ALA A 88 8.45 -20.21 3.14
C ALA A 88 7.32 -20.39 4.17
N ASP A 89 7.58 -21.16 5.24
CA ASP A 89 6.64 -21.38 6.36
C ASP A 89 6.64 -20.25 7.39
N ASP A 90 7.52 -19.26 7.23
CA ASP A 90 7.58 -18.11 8.13
C ASP A 90 6.27 -17.29 8.06
N PRO A 91 5.67 -16.95 9.22
CA PRO A 91 4.41 -16.22 9.26
C PRO A 91 4.44 -14.85 8.57
N ILE A 92 5.62 -14.27 8.31
CA ILE A 92 5.75 -13.04 7.53
C ILE A 92 5.12 -13.14 6.14
N PHE A 93 5.19 -14.31 5.50
CA PHE A 93 4.57 -14.52 4.19
C PHE A 93 3.05 -14.54 4.28
N LYS A 94 2.49 -15.05 5.39
CA LYS A 94 1.06 -14.96 5.64
C LYS A 94 0.63 -13.52 5.87
N MET A 95 1.43 -12.75 6.61
CA MET A 95 1.17 -11.34 6.82
C MET A 95 1.17 -10.57 5.50
N ALA A 96 2.17 -10.83 4.64
CA ALA A 96 2.26 -10.17 3.35
C ALA A 96 1.08 -10.48 2.42
N GLU A 97 0.61 -11.73 2.39
CA GLU A 97 -0.60 -12.12 1.65
C GLU A 97 -1.81 -11.32 2.14
N LEU A 98 -1.96 -11.15 3.45
CA LEU A 98 -3.07 -10.38 4.02
C LEU A 98 -2.93 -8.88 3.71
N SER A 99 -1.73 -8.30 3.85
CA SER A 99 -1.47 -6.90 3.49
C SER A 99 -1.81 -6.63 2.02
N GLN A 100 -1.41 -7.53 1.12
CA GLN A 100 -1.72 -7.43 -0.30
C GLN A 100 -3.24 -7.49 -0.56
N LYS A 101 -3.96 -8.41 0.10
CA LYS A 101 -5.42 -8.52 -0.04
C LYS A 101 -6.15 -7.26 0.44
N VAL A 102 -5.70 -6.66 1.54
CA VAL A 102 -6.27 -5.39 2.04
C VAL A 102 -6.03 -4.28 1.03
N PHE A 103 -4.83 -4.19 0.45
CA PHE A 103 -4.51 -3.22 -0.60
C PHE A 103 -5.35 -3.42 -1.86
N GLU A 104 -5.44 -4.64 -2.38
CA GLU A 104 -6.30 -4.93 -3.54
C GLU A 104 -7.76 -4.56 -3.26
N SER A 105 -8.28 -4.93 -2.08
CA SER A 105 -9.64 -4.61 -1.68
C SER A 105 -9.88 -3.09 -1.56
N SER A 106 -8.90 -2.33 -1.07
CA SER A 106 -9.04 -0.87 -0.96
C SER A 106 -9.07 -0.19 -2.33
N ILE A 107 -8.29 -0.68 -3.29
CA ILE A 107 -8.37 -0.19 -4.68
C ILE A 107 -9.74 -0.49 -5.29
N TYR A 108 -10.28 -1.71 -5.11
CA TYR A 108 -11.63 -2.02 -5.59
C TYR A 108 -12.71 -1.17 -4.91
N SER A 109 -12.53 -0.82 -3.64
CA SER A 109 -13.50 0.01 -2.91
C SER A 109 -13.69 1.42 -3.48
N MET A 110 -12.75 1.89 -4.31
CA MET A 110 -12.89 3.18 -5.00
C MET A 110 -14.08 3.22 -5.97
N GLN A 111 -14.58 2.06 -6.40
CA GLN A 111 -15.75 1.93 -7.29
C GLN A 111 -17.04 1.58 -6.54
N GLU A 112 -16.95 1.34 -5.23
CA GLU A 112 -18.03 0.81 -4.40
C GLU A 112 -18.56 1.89 -3.44
N GLU A 113 -19.87 1.92 -3.23
CA GLU A 113 -20.52 2.78 -2.23
C GLU A 113 -20.94 1.98 -0.97
N ASP A 114 -20.52 0.71 -0.88
CA ASP A 114 -20.89 -0.17 0.22
C ASP A 114 -20.06 0.10 1.50
N LEU A 115 -20.70 0.80 2.44
CA LEU A 115 -20.20 1.02 3.81
C LEU A 115 -19.76 -0.27 4.51
N GLN A 116 -20.42 -1.41 4.27
CA GLN A 116 -20.06 -2.67 4.91
C GLN A 116 -18.74 -3.21 4.36
N ALA A 117 -18.56 -3.14 3.03
CA ALA A 117 -17.31 -3.53 2.38
C ALA A 117 -16.12 -2.70 2.90
N ILE A 118 -16.29 -1.39 3.05
CA ILE A 118 -15.23 -0.50 3.53
C ILE A 118 -14.89 -0.75 5.00
N ASN A 119 -15.91 -0.89 5.86
CA ASN A 119 -15.68 -1.25 7.26
C ASN A 119 -14.92 -2.58 7.40
N LYS A 120 -15.21 -3.55 6.52
CA LYS A 120 -14.47 -4.81 6.47
C LYS A 120 -12.99 -4.58 6.13
N ILE A 121 -12.67 -3.74 5.15
CA ILE A 121 -11.29 -3.43 4.77
C ILE A 121 -10.53 -2.82 5.95
N VAL A 122 -11.12 -1.83 6.65
CA VAL A 122 -10.50 -1.18 7.81
C VAL A 122 -10.27 -2.18 8.95
N VAL A 123 -11.24 -3.06 9.21
CA VAL A 123 -11.10 -4.12 10.22
C VAL A 123 -10.00 -5.11 9.86
N GLU A 124 -9.92 -5.54 8.60
CA GLU A 124 -8.85 -6.45 8.16
C GLU A 124 -7.48 -5.77 8.21
N ALA A 125 -7.34 -4.50 7.80
CA ALA A 125 -6.10 -3.74 7.94
C ALA A 125 -5.61 -3.70 9.40
N LYS A 126 -6.53 -3.46 10.35
CA LYS A 126 -6.21 -3.47 11.78
C LYS A 126 -5.76 -4.85 12.27
N LYS A 127 -6.42 -5.92 11.82
CA LYS A 127 -6.02 -7.30 12.16
C LYS A 127 -4.62 -7.61 11.64
N VAL A 128 -4.27 -7.15 10.43
CA VAL A 128 -2.92 -7.33 9.87
C VAL A 128 -1.88 -6.56 10.68
N SER A 129 -2.16 -5.31 11.07
CA SER A 129 -1.25 -4.54 11.92
C SER A 129 -1.02 -5.21 13.28
N GLN A 130 -2.09 -5.72 13.91
CA GLN A 130 -2.00 -6.50 15.16
C GLN A 130 -1.23 -7.82 14.99
N PHE A 131 -1.43 -8.50 13.86
CA PHE A 131 -0.69 -9.73 13.55
C PHE A 131 0.81 -9.44 13.44
N GLY A 132 1.22 -8.37 12.75
CA GLY A 132 2.62 -7.94 12.67
C GLY A 132 3.26 -7.68 14.04
N VAL A 133 2.57 -6.96 14.93
CA VAL A 133 3.04 -6.75 16.33
C VAL A 133 3.25 -8.08 17.06
N SER A 134 2.37 -9.06 16.85
CA SER A 134 2.50 -10.37 17.47
C SER A 134 3.67 -11.21 16.93
N LEU A 135 4.16 -10.90 15.72
CA LEU A 135 5.35 -11.53 15.14
C LEU A 135 6.63 -10.88 15.69
N GLU A 136 6.65 -9.55 15.86
CA GLU A 136 7.77 -8.82 16.46
C GLU A 136 8.05 -9.28 17.90
N THR A 137 7.01 -9.39 18.72
CA THR A 137 7.13 -9.77 20.15
C THR A 137 7.59 -11.22 20.37
N LYS A 138 7.42 -12.11 19.38
CA LYS A 138 7.93 -13.50 19.45
C LYS A 138 9.42 -13.62 19.12
N GLY A 139 10.04 -12.58 18.57
CA GLY A 139 11.46 -12.56 18.16
C GLY A 139 12.42 -12.03 19.23
N GLU A 140 11.95 -11.76 20.45
CA GLU A 140 12.71 -11.06 21.51
C GLU A 140 13.78 -11.92 22.23
N ASP A 141 14.05 -13.16 21.82
CA ASP A 141 15.11 -14.02 22.38
C ASP A 141 16.55 -13.58 22.00
N GLY A 142 16.77 -12.29 21.74
CA GLY A 142 18.10 -11.66 21.73
C GLY A 142 18.89 -11.75 20.41
N SER A 143 18.29 -12.22 19.33
CA SER A 143 18.89 -12.26 17.98
C SER A 143 17.96 -11.71 16.89
N GLY A 144 17.11 -10.75 17.25
CA GLY A 144 16.16 -10.13 16.32
C GLY A 144 16.87 -9.51 15.11
N ASN A 145 16.65 -10.08 13.93
CA ASN A 145 17.14 -9.56 12.68
C ASN A 145 16.43 -8.22 12.38
N ILE A 146 17.18 -7.12 12.35
CA ILE A 146 16.65 -5.76 12.22
C ILE A 146 15.93 -5.60 10.88
N GLU A 147 16.48 -6.17 9.82
CA GLU A 147 15.91 -6.15 8.47
C GLU A 147 14.53 -6.78 8.47
N LEU A 148 14.35 -7.89 9.19
CA LEU A 148 13.06 -8.56 9.36
C LEU A 148 12.02 -7.70 10.07
N SER A 149 12.40 -7.02 11.16
CA SER A 149 11.51 -6.06 11.83
C SER A 149 11.12 -4.91 10.89
N MET A 150 12.04 -4.43 10.05
CA MET A 150 11.72 -3.39 9.06
C MET A 150 10.78 -3.88 7.95
N VAL A 151 10.87 -5.16 7.55
CA VAL A 151 9.92 -5.78 6.63
C VAL A 151 8.53 -5.86 7.27
N LEU A 152 8.43 -6.33 8.51
CA LEU A 152 7.16 -6.39 9.25
C LEU A 152 6.51 -5.01 9.38
N GLU A 153 7.25 -3.99 9.83
CA GLU A 153 6.74 -2.61 9.88
C GLU A 153 6.26 -2.13 8.50
N SER A 154 6.99 -2.44 7.43
CA SER A 154 6.58 -2.06 6.08
C SER A 154 5.27 -2.72 5.65
N LEU A 155 5.06 -4.00 5.98
CA LEU A 155 3.79 -4.70 5.72
C LEU A 155 2.62 -4.12 6.52
N ARG A 156 2.86 -3.69 7.77
CA ARG A 156 1.85 -2.99 8.59
C ARG A 156 1.45 -1.68 7.94
N ARG A 157 2.44 -0.89 7.48
CA ARG A 157 2.20 0.39 6.80
C ARG A 157 1.44 0.23 5.48
N VAL A 158 1.72 -0.81 4.71
CA VAL A 158 0.91 -1.14 3.52
C VAL A 158 -0.56 -1.33 3.89
N SER A 159 -0.86 -2.07 4.96
CA SER A 159 -2.24 -2.26 5.43
C SER A 159 -2.87 -0.96 5.95
N GLU A 160 -2.13 -0.13 6.67
CA GLU A 160 -2.61 1.17 7.16
C GLU A 160 -2.94 2.13 6.00
N TYR A 161 -2.05 2.29 5.03
CA TYR A 161 -2.32 3.10 3.84
C TYR A 161 -3.45 2.54 2.97
N SER A 162 -3.67 1.22 3.01
CA SER A 162 -4.81 0.60 2.35
C SER A 162 -6.13 0.97 3.04
N ALA A 163 -6.16 1.04 4.37
CA ALA A 163 -7.32 1.55 5.09
C ALA A 163 -7.58 3.03 4.76
N ASP A 164 -6.53 3.86 4.70
CA ASP A 164 -6.66 5.27 4.30
C ASP A 164 -7.30 5.42 2.92
N ILE A 165 -6.93 4.58 1.94
CA ILE A 165 -7.54 4.58 0.60
C ILE A 165 -9.05 4.30 0.69
N ALA A 166 -9.44 3.26 1.43
CA ALA A 166 -10.85 2.87 1.55
C ALA A 166 -11.69 3.93 2.29
N GLU A 167 -11.13 4.55 3.33
CA GLU A 167 -11.78 5.64 4.06
C GLU A 167 -11.95 6.90 3.20
N VAL A 168 -10.93 7.25 2.41
CA VAL A 168 -11.02 8.39 1.48
C VAL A 168 -12.05 8.11 0.38
N ALA A 169 -12.05 6.90 -0.19
CA ALA A 169 -13.05 6.48 -1.18
C ALA A 169 -14.48 6.62 -0.63
N LEU A 170 -14.71 6.17 0.59
CA LEU A 170 -16.00 6.33 1.26
C LEU A 170 -16.39 7.81 1.41
N ASN A 171 -15.47 8.64 1.89
CA ASN A 171 -15.72 10.06 2.11
C ASN A 171 -16.04 10.81 0.81
N MET A 172 -15.49 10.37 -0.32
CA MET A 172 -15.82 10.90 -1.64
C MET A 172 -17.27 10.57 -2.04
N ASN A 173 -17.79 9.42 -1.61
CA ASN A 173 -19.14 8.94 -1.95
C ASN A 173 -20.23 9.46 -1.00
N ILE A 174 -19.90 9.82 0.25
CA ILE A 174 -20.88 10.22 1.30
C ILE A 174 -21.66 11.53 0.99
N LYS A 175 -21.35 12.28 -0.08
CA LYS A 175 -22.04 13.57 -0.39
C LYS A 175 -22.45 13.75 -1.85
N GLN A 176 -23.16 12.77 -2.41
CA GLN A 176 -24.07 12.99 -3.56
C GLN A 176 -25.54 13.19 -3.12
N VAL A 177 -25.76 13.86 -1.99
CA VAL A 177 -27.09 14.27 -1.49
C VAL A 177 -27.20 15.78 -1.44
#